data_AF-A0A3A8H6C4-F1
#
_entry.id   AF-A0A3A8H6C4-F1
#
_cell.length_a   1.000
_cell.length_b   1.000
_cell.length_c   1.000
_cell.angle_alpha   90.00
_cell.angle_beta   90.00
_cell.angle_gamma   90.00
#
_symmetry.space_group_name_H-M   'P 1'
#
loop_
_entity.id
_entity.type
_entity.pdbx_description
1 polymer ?
#
loop_
_entity_poly.entity_id
_entity_poly.type
_entity_poly.pdbx_seq_one_letter_code
_entity_poly.pdbx_strand_id
1 'polypeptide(L)'
;MFVGVARLTLQIPESASLKSKRQVLRRVTDRVKARFNVAVAEVDDQDLWQKASVALAVVGNERGHVDEQLEKIIHFIEEMYVAPLMARETEIVAFGDTLYSDKRPTGFRAPAKVPEPEAEDAHLSPEDAHAHSEAAIARFLRSDRSLAEAEGLGSWDQRHEGAGPGPGTSRPTGDGGTLNLDDARAKARALRNPRDWEKK
;
A
#
# COMPACT_ATOMS: atom_id res chain seq x y z
N MET A 1 6.76 -13.35 6.15
CA MET A 1 7.26 -12.07 5.57
C MET A 1 7.37 -11.07 6.71
N PHE A 2 8.39 -10.21 6.72
CA PHE A 2 8.53 -9.15 7.73
C PHE A 2 8.55 -7.79 7.06
N VAL A 3 7.86 -6.82 7.66
CA VAL A 3 7.90 -5.42 7.25
C VAL A 3 8.41 -4.62 8.44
N GLY A 4 9.54 -3.97 8.26
CA GLY A 4 10.09 -3.02 9.22
C GLY A 4 9.65 -1.62 8.83
N VAL A 5 9.09 -0.89 9.77
CA VAL A 5 8.73 0.52 9.64
C VAL A 5 9.46 1.34 10.68
N ALA A 6 9.88 2.54 10.29
CA ALA A 6 10.48 3.49 11.20
C ALA A 6 9.93 4.88 10.97
N ARG A 7 9.69 5.63 12.04
CA ARG A 7 9.36 7.06 12.01
C ARG A 7 10.51 7.84 12.64
N LEU A 8 11.07 8.77 11.88
CA LEU A 8 12.19 9.61 12.28
C LEU A 8 11.73 11.06 12.34
N THR A 9 12.03 11.73 13.46
CA THR A 9 11.81 13.17 13.60
C THR A 9 13.14 13.89 13.39
N LEU A 10 13.20 14.74 12.35
CA LEU A 10 14.38 15.53 12.00
C LEU A 10 14.17 17.00 12.36
N GLN A 11 15.20 17.62 12.94
CA GLN A 11 15.28 19.08 13.09
C GLN A 11 15.90 19.70 11.86
N ILE A 12 15.33 20.79 11.37
CA ILE A 12 15.92 21.56 10.27
C ILE A 12 16.05 23.02 10.72
N PRO A 13 17.02 23.34 11.61
CA PRO A 13 17.07 24.62 12.28
C PRO A 13 17.31 25.79 11.31
N GLU A 14 18.08 25.56 10.25
CA GLU A 14 18.43 26.56 9.22
C GLU A 14 17.30 26.82 8.21
N SER A 15 16.21 26.07 8.26
CA SER A 15 15.10 26.24 7.32
C SER A 15 14.24 27.43 7.72
N ALA A 16 14.20 28.43 6.83
CA ALA A 16 13.37 29.63 6.97
C ALA A 16 12.10 29.60 6.09
N SER A 17 11.80 28.49 5.43
CA SER A 17 10.59 28.34 4.60
C SER A 17 10.27 26.87 4.30
N LEU A 18 9.02 26.59 3.95
CA LEU A 18 8.60 25.25 3.49
C LEU A 18 9.38 24.78 2.25
N LYS A 19 9.76 25.71 1.35
CA LYS A 19 10.59 25.37 0.19
C LYS A 19 11.99 24.92 0.60
N SER A 20 12.60 25.60 1.57
CA SER A 20 13.91 25.21 2.11
C SER A 20 13.86 23.83 2.75
N LYS A 21 12.85 23.59 3.61
CA LYS A 21 12.58 22.26 4.19
C LYS A 21 12.48 21.18 3.12
N ARG A 22 11.66 21.38 2.07
CA ARG A 22 11.52 20.40 0.98
C ARG A 22 12.85 20.10 0.27
N GLN A 23 13.72 21.10 0.12
CA GLN A 23 15.05 20.89 -0.47
C GLN A 23 15.95 20.03 0.44
N VAL A 24 15.93 20.29 1.75
CA VAL A 24 16.67 19.48 2.74
C VAL A 24 16.18 18.04 2.73
N LEU A 25 14.85 17.85 2.86
CA LEU A 25 14.25 16.51 2.86
C LEU A 25 14.54 15.76 1.56
N ARG A 26 14.41 16.41 0.41
CA ARG A 26 14.73 15.79 -0.88
C ARG A 26 16.16 15.26 -0.92
N ARG A 27 17.15 16.00 -0.40
CA ARG A 27 18.55 15.52 -0.34
C ARG A 27 18.68 14.26 0.52
N VAL A 28 18.01 14.21 1.66
CA VAL A 28 18.00 13.04 2.55
C VAL A 28 17.32 11.86 1.86
N THR A 29 16.08 12.04 1.38
CA THR A 29 15.29 10.96 0.77
C THR A 29 15.92 10.42 -0.50
N ASP A 30 16.46 11.27 -1.37
CA ASP A 30 17.06 10.85 -2.63
C ASP A 30 18.33 10.02 -2.37
N ARG A 31 19.16 10.41 -1.39
CA ARG A 31 20.36 9.65 -1.00
C ARG A 31 20.02 8.30 -0.36
N VAL A 32 19.01 8.28 0.50
CA VAL A 32 18.54 7.05 1.15
C VAL A 32 18.01 6.07 0.11
N LYS A 33 17.15 6.52 -0.82
CA LYS A 33 16.62 5.69 -1.92
C LYS A 33 17.70 5.21 -2.89
N ALA A 34 18.74 6.01 -3.11
CA ALA A 34 19.85 5.61 -3.98
C ALA A 34 20.74 4.52 -3.37
N ARG A 35 20.85 4.47 -2.04
CA ARG A 35 21.73 3.53 -1.32
C ARG A 35 21.02 2.25 -0.88
N PHE A 36 19.73 2.34 -0.56
CA PHE A 36 18.98 1.24 0.06
C PHE A 36 17.68 0.96 -0.71
N ASN A 37 17.25 -0.30 -0.69
CA ASN A 37 15.92 -0.67 -1.18
C ASN A 37 14.87 -0.38 -0.08
N VAL A 38 14.46 0.89 0.02
CA VAL A 38 13.59 1.38 1.08
C VAL A 38 12.53 2.33 0.52
N ALA A 39 11.31 2.22 1.03
CA ALA A 39 10.28 3.23 0.82
C ALA A 39 10.46 4.35 1.86
N VAL A 40 10.53 5.61 1.43
CA VAL A 40 10.68 6.76 2.33
C VAL A 40 9.77 7.91 1.90
N ALA A 41 9.11 8.54 2.87
CA ALA A 41 8.21 9.67 2.69
C ALA A 41 8.17 10.58 3.92
N GLU A 42 7.86 11.85 3.73
CA GLU A 42 7.41 12.72 4.82
C GLU A 42 5.96 12.39 5.16
N VAL A 43 5.65 12.20 6.44
CA VAL A 43 4.32 11.71 6.88
C VAL A 43 3.62 12.65 7.86
N ASP A 44 4.34 13.58 8.50
CA ASP A 44 3.77 14.50 9.49
C ASP A 44 4.59 15.81 9.57
N ASP A 45 4.08 16.79 10.31
CA ASP A 45 4.68 18.11 10.53
C ASP A 45 4.90 18.92 9.22
N GLN A 46 4.12 18.67 8.16
CA GLN A 46 4.36 19.26 6.83
C GLN A 46 4.33 20.80 6.82
N ASP A 47 3.54 21.41 7.71
CA ASP A 47 3.41 22.86 7.85
C ASP A 47 4.51 23.50 8.73
N LEU A 48 5.30 22.70 9.44
CA LEU A 48 6.44 23.16 10.23
C LEU A 48 7.70 23.12 9.36
N TRP A 49 8.35 24.26 9.11
CA TRP A 49 9.57 24.27 8.29
C TRP A 49 10.84 23.87 9.05
N GLN A 50 10.85 23.93 10.40
CA GLN A 50 12.01 23.56 11.24
C GLN A 50 11.96 22.12 11.77
N LYS A 51 10.90 21.38 11.45
CA LYS A 51 10.68 20.00 11.91
C LYS A 51 10.13 19.18 10.75
N ALA A 52 10.56 17.94 10.63
CA ALA A 52 10.04 17.02 9.65
C ALA A 52 9.93 15.62 10.22
N SER A 53 8.80 14.96 9.98
CA SER A 53 8.58 13.57 10.33
C SER A 53 8.65 12.70 9.08
N VAL A 54 9.68 11.86 9.01
CA VAL A 54 9.99 10.99 7.87
C VAL A 54 9.71 9.55 8.25
N ALA A 55 8.90 8.85 7.46
CA ALA A 55 8.70 7.42 7.60
C ALA A 55 9.55 6.63 6.60
N LEU A 56 10.01 5.47 7.04
CA LEU A 56 10.78 4.49 6.28
C LEU A 56 10.06 3.14 6.34
N ALA A 57 10.10 2.36 5.26
CA ALA A 57 9.64 0.98 5.26
C ALA A 57 10.58 0.06 4.47
N VAL A 58 10.92 -1.08 5.07
CA VAL A 58 11.76 -2.14 4.49
C VAL A 58 10.99 -3.46 4.59
N VAL A 59 11.08 -4.29 3.55
CA VAL A 59 10.44 -5.61 3.51
C VAL A 59 11.50 -6.67 3.34
N GLY A 60 11.38 -7.78 4.06
CA GLY A 60 12.31 -8.90 3.96
C GLY A 60 11.70 -10.23 4.40
N ASN A 61 12.43 -11.32 4.15
CA ASN A 61 12.01 -12.67 4.52
C ASN A 61 12.42 -13.05 5.95
N GLU A 62 13.43 -12.40 6.50
CA GLU A 62 13.99 -12.66 7.83
C GLU A 62 13.93 -11.42 8.71
N ARG A 63 13.50 -11.58 9.96
CA ARG A 63 13.39 -10.48 10.93
C ARG A 63 14.73 -9.79 11.18
N GLY A 64 15.80 -10.56 11.36
CA GLY A 64 17.14 -10.03 11.62
C GLY A 64 17.67 -9.18 10.47
N HIS A 65 17.43 -9.60 9.22
CA HIS A 65 17.80 -8.82 8.05
C HIS A 65 17.06 -7.48 8.00
N VAL A 66 15.75 -7.47 8.27
CA VAL A 66 14.94 -6.24 8.26
C VAL A 66 15.39 -5.26 9.34
N ASP A 67 15.63 -5.77 10.55
CA ASP A 67 16.12 -4.97 11.69
C ASP A 67 17.50 -4.35 11.39
N GLU A 68 18.43 -5.16 10.88
CA GLU A 68 19.77 -4.69 10.48
C GLU A 68 19.70 -3.63 9.37
N GLN A 69 18.82 -3.80 8.38
CA GLN A 69 18.62 -2.80 7.32
C GLN A 69 18.06 -1.48 7.88
N LEU A 70 17.08 -1.53 8.79
CA LEU A 70 16.54 -0.33 9.43
C LEU A 70 17.64 0.44 10.18
N GLU A 71 18.42 -0.24 11.03
CA GLU A 71 19.50 0.41 11.78
C GLU A 71 20.58 1.00 10.85
N LYS A 72 20.96 0.30 9.77
CA LYS A 72 21.89 0.84 8.75
C LYS A 72 21.37 2.10 8.09
N ILE A 73 20.07 2.17 7.78
CA ILE A 73 19.45 3.34 7.16
C ILE A 73 19.41 4.50 8.15
N ILE A 74 19.02 4.26 9.40
CA ILE A 74 18.96 5.29 10.45
C ILE A 74 20.35 5.86 10.70
N HIS A 75 21.35 5.01 10.87
CA HIS A 75 22.73 5.43 11.07
C HIS A 75 23.26 6.24 9.87
N PHE A 76 22.97 5.81 8.64
CA PHE A 76 23.33 6.57 7.44
C PHE A 76 22.69 7.96 7.41
N ILE A 77 21.46 8.11 7.90
CA ILE A 77 20.79 9.42 7.99
C ILE A 77 21.50 10.32 9.01
N GLU A 78 21.89 9.79 10.17
CA GLU A 78 22.64 10.53 11.19
C GLU A 78 24.02 10.98 10.66
N GLU A 79 24.76 10.07 10.01
CA GLU A 79 26.09 10.34 9.45
C GLU A 79 26.09 11.39 8.32
N MET A 80 24.96 11.66 7.68
CA MET A 80 24.88 12.70 6.66
C MET A 80 25.00 14.12 7.23
N TYR A 81 24.74 14.32 8.53
CA TYR A 81 24.72 15.63 9.21
C TYR A 81 23.87 16.72 8.50
N VAL A 82 22.93 16.32 7.65
CA VAL A 82 22.07 17.24 6.89
C VAL A 82 20.97 17.84 7.79
N ALA A 83 20.44 17.04 8.72
CA ALA A 83 19.40 17.42 9.66
C ALA A 83 19.56 16.57 10.92
N PRO A 84 19.69 17.16 12.12
CA PRO A 84 19.78 16.40 13.36
C PRO A 84 18.57 15.49 13.59
N LEU A 85 18.82 14.23 13.97
CA LEU A 85 17.77 13.30 14.40
C LEU A 85 17.38 13.59 15.85
N MET A 86 16.10 13.91 16.09
CA MET A 86 15.56 14.19 17.42
C MET A 86 14.97 12.96 18.09
N ALA A 87 14.27 12.13 17.30
CA ALA A 87 13.55 10.97 17.80
C ALA A 87 13.44 9.90 16.71
N ARG A 88 13.43 8.64 17.13
CA ARG A 88 13.19 7.49 16.27
C ARG A 88 12.23 6.52 16.95
N GLU A 89 11.31 6.00 16.18
CA GLU A 89 10.39 4.93 16.56
C GLU A 89 10.51 3.85 15.50
N THR A 90 10.62 2.59 15.91
CA THR A 90 10.77 1.45 15.00
C THR A 90 9.81 0.35 15.40
N GLU A 91 9.23 -0.31 14.40
CA GLU A 91 8.35 -1.45 14.59
C GLU A 91 8.58 -2.46 13.46
N ILE A 92 8.58 -3.75 13.80
CA ILE A 92 8.68 -4.84 12.82
C ILE A 92 7.43 -5.69 12.93
N VAL A 93 6.66 -5.72 11.86
CA VAL A 93 5.42 -6.47 11.74
C VAL A 93 5.68 -7.77 10.97
N ALA A 94 5.27 -8.89 11.54
CA ALA A 94 5.28 -10.20 10.89
C ALA A 94 3.97 -10.41 10.13
N PHE A 95 4.08 -10.74 8.85
CA PHE A 95 2.97 -11.08 7.96
C PHE A 95 3.01 -12.55 7.60
N GLY A 96 1.86 -13.22 7.77
CA GLY A 96 1.71 -14.65 7.53
C GLY A 96 1.84 -15.52 8.78
N ASP A 97 2.00 -14.94 9.95
CA ASP A 97 2.05 -15.69 11.22
C ASP A 97 0.71 -16.35 11.57
N THR A 98 -0.39 -16.05 10.87
CA THR A 98 -1.61 -16.89 10.95
C THR A 98 -1.37 -18.32 10.46
N LEU A 99 -0.31 -18.59 9.70
CA LEU A 99 0.07 -19.94 9.23
C LEU A 99 1.16 -20.60 10.08
N TYR A 100 1.87 -19.87 10.95
CA TYR A 100 2.97 -20.39 11.78
C TYR A 100 2.88 -20.02 13.27
N SER A 101 1.85 -19.32 13.72
CA SER A 101 1.59 -19.14 15.14
C SER A 101 0.86 -20.36 15.69
N ASP A 102 1.63 -21.40 16.02
CA ASP A 102 1.22 -22.39 17.01
C ASP A 102 1.45 -21.86 18.45
N LYS A 103 1.36 -20.54 18.62
CA LYS A 103 1.27 -19.89 19.93
C LYS A 103 -0.11 -19.30 20.06
N ARG A 104 -1.09 -20.18 20.29
CA ARG A 104 -2.22 -19.82 21.14
C ARG A 104 -1.62 -19.22 22.43
N PRO A 105 -2.09 -18.06 22.91
CA PRO A 105 -1.70 -17.59 24.23
C PRO A 105 -2.02 -18.70 25.23
N THR A 106 -0.99 -19.23 25.88
CA THR A 106 -1.10 -20.15 27.01
C THR A 106 -1.84 -19.42 28.12
N GLY A 107 -3.16 -19.51 28.11
CA GLY A 107 -4.01 -18.71 28.98
C GLY A 107 -5.50 -18.83 28.73
N PHE A 108 -5.94 -19.26 27.53
CA PHE A 108 -7.32 -19.71 27.38
C PHE A 108 -7.41 -21.19 27.71
N ARG A 109 -7.84 -21.49 28.94
CA ARG A 109 -8.45 -22.78 29.27
C ARG A 109 -9.56 -22.99 28.26
N ALA A 110 -9.41 -23.95 27.36
CA ALA A 110 -10.52 -24.43 26.55
C ALA A 110 -11.69 -24.70 27.52
N PRO A 111 -12.90 -24.18 27.27
CA PRO A 111 -14.03 -24.57 28.08
C PRO A 111 -14.07 -26.10 28.11
N ALA A 112 -14.23 -26.66 29.31
CA ALA A 112 -14.30 -28.08 29.52
C ALA A 112 -15.23 -28.68 28.45
N LYS A 113 -14.73 -29.76 27.82
CA LYS A 113 -15.41 -30.60 26.84
C LYS A 113 -16.92 -30.40 26.91
N VAL A 114 -17.49 -29.71 25.92
CA VAL A 114 -18.94 -29.68 25.73
C VAL A 114 -19.35 -31.16 25.69
N PRO A 115 -20.28 -31.63 26.55
CA PRO A 115 -20.70 -33.01 26.48
C PRO A 115 -21.24 -33.23 25.07
N GLU A 116 -20.66 -34.20 24.37
CA GLU A 116 -21.16 -34.63 23.07
C GLU A 116 -22.65 -34.93 23.26
N PRO A 117 -23.56 -34.27 22.52
CA PRO A 117 -24.94 -34.66 22.59
C PRO A 117 -25.01 -36.08 22.02
N GLU A 118 -25.53 -36.97 22.85
CA GLU A 118 -25.90 -38.31 22.45
C GLU A 118 -26.68 -38.22 21.13
N ALA A 119 -26.31 -39.08 20.18
CA ALA A 119 -26.93 -39.14 18.88
C ALA A 119 -28.42 -39.45 19.03
N GLU A 120 -29.26 -38.44 18.87
CA GLU A 120 -30.65 -38.62 18.48
C GLU A 120 -30.74 -38.33 16.99
N ASP A 121 -30.99 -39.39 16.21
CA ASP A 121 -31.23 -39.36 14.77
C ASP A 121 -32.48 -38.51 14.46
N ALA A 122 -32.31 -37.20 14.32
CA ALA A 122 -33.32 -36.32 13.74
C ALA A 122 -33.07 -36.19 12.24
N HIS A 123 -33.77 -37.01 11.45
CA HIS A 123 -33.91 -36.82 10.02
C HIS A 123 -34.54 -35.43 9.73
N LEU A 124 -33.71 -34.43 9.43
CA LEU A 124 -34.17 -33.16 8.89
C LEU A 124 -34.62 -33.35 7.45
N SER A 125 -35.84 -32.91 7.15
CA SER A 125 -36.40 -32.88 5.80
C SER A 125 -35.54 -31.98 4.89
N PRO A 126 -35.41 -32.27 3.58
CA PRO A 126 -34.69 -31.42 2.62
C PRO A 126 -35.13 -29.95 2.63
N GLU A 127 -36.38 -29.68 3.03
CA GLU A 127 -36.95 -28.33 3.09
C GLU A 127 -36.40 -27.51 4.28
N ASP A 128 -36.12 -28.15 5.42
CA ASP A 128 -35.58 -27.48 6.61
C ASP A 128 -34.10 -27.12 6.44
N ALA A 129 -33.35 -27.97 5.73
CA ALA A 129 -31.95 -27.69 5.37
C ALA A 129 -31.82 -26.49 4.42
N HIS A 130 -32.82 -26.27 3.56
CA HIS A 130 -32.86 -25.13 2.64
C HIS A 130 -33.20 -23.83 3.38
N ALA A 131 -34.15 -23.86 4.31
CA ALA A 131 -34.49 -22.71 5.14
C ALA A 131 -33.30 -22.26 6.03
N HIS A 132 -32.52 -23.21 6.56
CA HIS A 132 -31.32 -22.91 7.35
C HIS A 132 -30.19 -22.28 6.52
N SER A 133 -30.06 -22.68 5.25
CA SER A 133 -29.07 -22.08 4.33
C SER A 133 -29.51 -20.71 3.82
N GLU A 134 -30.80 -20.49 3.56
CA GLU A 134 -31.34 -19.15 3.27
C GLU A 134 -31.20 -18.19 4.46
N ALA A 135 -31.43 -18.64 5.69
CA ALA A 135 -31.24 -17.82 6.89
C ALA A 135 -29.77 -17.42 7.13
N ALA A 136 -28.82 -18.29 6.76
CA ALA A 136 -27.39 -18.01 6.82
C ALA A 136 -26.96 -17.00 5.74
N ILE A 137 -27.45 -17.17 4.50
CA ILE A 137 -27.21 -16.25 3.38
C ILE A 137 -27.85 -14.87 3.66
N ALA A 138 -29.06 -14.83 4.24
CA ALA A 138 -29.75 -13.60 4.61
C ALA A 138 -29.13 -12.89 5.84
N ARG A 139 -28.32 -13.57 6.65
CA ARG A 139 -27.47 -12.92 7.67
C ARG A 139 -26.21 -12.31 7.06
N PHE A 140 -25.65 -12.94 6.02
CA PHE A 140 -24.49 -12.42 5.29
C PHE A 140 -24.85 -11.18 4.45
N LEU A 141 -26.04 -11.16 3.85
CA LEU A 141 -26.54 -10.05 3.01
C LEU A 141 -27.13 -8.87 3.80
N ARG A 142 -27.42 -9.01 5.11
CA ARG A 142 -27.93 -7.91 5.97
C ARG A 142 -26.85 -6.99 6.54
N SER A 143 -25.58 -7.22 6.18
CA SER A 143 -24.50 -6.27 6.42
C SER A 143 -24.47 -5.22 5.30
N ASP A 144 -25.41 -4.26 5.34
CA ASP A 144 -25.46 -3.15 4.41
C ASP A 144 -24.27 -2.19 4.62
N ARG A 145 -23.24 -2.36 3.79
CA ARG A 145 -22.74 -1.36 2.84
C ARG A 145 -21.71 -2.00 1.93
N SER A 146 -22.00 -2.04 0.63
CA SER A 146 -21.01 -2.49 -0.36
C SER A 146 -19.87 -1.46 -0.45
N LEU A 147 -18.62 -1.92 -0.44
CA LEU A 147 -17.42 -1.09 -0.58
C LEU A 147 -17.43 -0.22 -1.86
N ALA A 148 -18.19 -0.61 -2.88
CA ALA A 148 -18.31 0.13 -4.14
C ALA A 148 -19.03 1.49 -4.00
N GLU A 149 -19.90 1.64 -3.01
CA GLU A 149 -20.61 2.90 -2.73
C GLU A 149 -19.77 3.86 -1.88
N ALA A 150 -18.87 3.33 -1.04
CA ALA A 150 -18.02 4.13 -0.15
C ALA A 150 -16.88 4.84 -0.90
N GLU A 151 -16.46 4.32 -2.05
CA GLU A 151 -15.40 4.91 -2.90
C GLU A 151 -15.93 5.79 -4.04
N GLY A 152 -17.25 6.02 -4.14
CA GLY A 152 -17.83 6.87 -5.19
C GLY A 152 -17.64 6.34 -6.61
N LEU A 153 -17.46 5.02 -6.77
CA LEU A 153 -17.20 4.35 -8.05
C LEU A 153 -18.43 3.60 -8.62
N GLY A 154 -19.59 3.72 -7.97
CA GLY A 154 -20.85 3.15 -8.44
C GLY A 154 -21.45 3.88 -9.64
N SER A 155 -20.93 3.59 -10.83
CA SER A 155 -21.61 3.65 -12.16
C SER A 155 -20.58 3.82 -13.28
N TRP A 156 -19.76 2.80 -13.51
CA TRP A 156 -18.93 2.78 -14.73
C TRP A 156 -19.78 2.56 -15.99
N ASP A 157 -20.88 1.81 -15.90
CA ASP A 157 -21.77 1.48 -17.03
C ASP A 157 -22.60 2.66 -17.54
N GLN A 158 -22.93 3.63 -16.67
CA GLN A 158 -23.91 4.67 -16.98
C GLN A 158 -23.32 5.92 -17.66
N ARG A 159 -22.00 5.94 -17.90
CA ARG A 159 -21.33 7.05 -18.62
C ARG A 159 -21.35 6.89 -20.14
N HIS A 160 -21.71 5.72 -20.68
CA HIS A 160 -21.64 5.44 -22.12
C HIS A 160 -22.97 5.47 -22.86
N GLU A 161 -24.10 5.66 -22.17
CA GLU A 161 -25.42 5.75 -22.79
C GLU A 161 -26.08 7.08 -22.42
N GLY A 162 -25.99 8.08 -23.30
CA GLY A 162 -26.86 9.27 -23.20
C GLY A 162 -26.27 10.65 -23.46
N ALA A 163 -25.16 10.81 -24.18
CA ALA A 163 -24.69 12.12 -24.61
C ALA A 163 -24.67 12.24 -26.14
N GLY A 164 -25.74 12.83 -26.70
CA GLY A 164 -25.71 13.37 -28.06
C GLY A 164 -24.66 14.49 -28.20
N PRO A 165 -24.23 14.82 -29.43
CA PRO A 165 -23.08 15.71 -29.63
C PRO A 165 -23.46 17.17 -29.31
N GLY A 166 -22.99 17.67 -28.18
CA GLY A 166 -22.88 19.11 -27.90
C GLY A 166 -21.72 19.75 -28.68
N PRO A 167 -21.77 21.06 -28.97
CA PRO A 167 -20.89 21.68 -29.94
C PRO A 167 -19.50 21.91 -29.37
N GLY A 168 -18.49 21.49 -30.12
CA GLY A 168 -17.13 22.01 -29.96
C GLY A 168 -16.18 21.17 -29.10
N THR A 169 -15.77 20.01 -29.62
CA THR A 169 -14.34 19.65 -29.68
C THR A 169 -14.15 18.73 -30.89
N SER A 170 -13.36 19.17 -31.86
CA SER A 170 -13.00 18.37 -33.03
C SER A 170 -12.12 17.20 -32.61
N ARG A 171 -12.66 15.98 -32.69
CA ARG A 171 -11.89 14.74 -32.57
C ARG A 171 -10.90 14.67 -33.74
N PRO A 172 -9.58 14.47 -33.51
CA PRO A 172 -8.66 14.31 -34.62
C PRO A 172 -9.00 12.99 -35.34
N THR A 173 -9.37 13.10 -36.62
CA THR A 173 -9.50 11.96 -37.52
C THR A 173 -8.10 11.43 -37.82
N GLY A 174 -7.65 10.47 -37.01
CA GLY A 174 -6.49 9.66 -37.32
C GLY A 174 -6.89 8.61 -38.35
N ASP A 175 -6.29 8.70 -39.54
CA ASP A 175 -6.37 7.73 -40.61
C ASP A 175 -6.08 6.31 -40.09
N GLY A 176 -7.03 5.40 -40.34
CA GLY A 176 -7.03 4.04 -39.84
C GLY A 176 -6.05 3.16 -40.60
N GLY A 177 -4.76 3.31 -40.33
CA GLY A 177 -3.75 2.31 -40.65
C GLY A 177 -3.67 1.30 -39.51
N THR A 178 -4.12 0.06 -39.73
CA THR A 178 -3.84 -1.06 -38.82
C THR A 178 -2.33 -1.26 -38.72
N LEU A 179 -1.72 -0.75 -37.65
CA LEU A 179 -0.32 -1.00 -37.35
C LEU A 179 -0.15 -2.49 -37.06
N ASN A 180 0.68 -3.17 -37.84
CA ASN A 180 1.03 -4.55 -37.58
C ASN A 180 1.78 -4.64 -36.24
N LEU A 181 1.68 -5.78 -35.55
CA LEU A 181 2.29 -6.06 -34.26
C LEU A 181 3.79 -5.80 -34.26
N ASP A 182 4.45 -5.98 -35.40
CA ASP A 182 5.87 -5.70 -35.59
C ASP A 182 6.18 -4.18 -35.60
N ASP A 183 5.30 -3.35 -36.15
CA ASP A 183 5.44 -1.89 -36.12
C ASP A 183 5.22 -1.35 -34.71
N ALA A 184 4.26 -1.91 -33.97
CA ALA A 184 4.03 -1.59 -32.58
C ALA A 184 5.25 -1.94 -31.70
N ARG A 185 5.87 -3.11 -31.95
CA ARG A 185 7.09 -3.55 -31.25
C ARG A 185 8.31 -2.69 -31.59
N ALA A 186 8.45 -2.25 -32.85
CA ALA A 186 9.54 -1.36 -33.26
C ALA A 186 9.42 0.02 -32.59
N LYS A 187 8.21 0.58 -32.52
CA LYS A 187 7.94 1.87 -31.86
C LYS A 187 8.20 1.82 -30.36
N ALA A 188 7.85 0.71 -29.70
CA ALA A 188 8.15 0.48 -28.29
C ALA A 188 9.67 0.35 -28.01
N ARG A 189 10.44 -0.25 -28.95
CA ARG A 189 11.91 -0.33 -28.83
C ARG A 189 12.59 1.03 -28.99
N ALA A 190 12.08 1.89 -29.88
CA ALA A 190 12.61 3.24 -30.08
C ALA A 190 12.45 4.13 -28.82
N LEU A 191 11.33 3.97 -28.10
CA LEU A 191 11.09 4.69 -26.83
C LEU A 191 11.98 4.20 -25.67
N ARG A 192 12.65 3.05 -25.81
CA ARG A 192 13.50 2.44 -24.78
C ARG A 192 14.98 2.83 -24.91
N ASN A 193 15.38 3.60 -25.92
CA ASN A 193 16.77 4.01 -26.14
C ASN A 193 16.96 5.53 -25.92
N PRO A 194 17.36 5.99 -24.72
CA PRO A 194 17.45 7.41 -24.39
C PRO A 194 18.85 7.96 -24.70
N ARG A 195 19.18 8.18 -25.98
CA ARG A 195 20.50 8.75 -26.37
C ARG A 195 20.47 10.00 -27.24
N ASP A 196 19.32 10.62 -27.46
CA ASP A 196 19.20 11.76 -28.38
C ASP A 196 19.33 13.15 -27.74
N TRP A 197 19.81 13.27 -26.50
CA TRP A 197 20.06 14.58 -25.86
C TRP A 197 21.49 15.13 -26.05
N GLU A 198 22.34 14.46 -26.87
CA GLU A 198 23.73 14.90 -27.14
C GLU A 198 23.94 15.63 -28.47
N LYS A 199 22.88 16.04 -29.17
CA LYS A 199 23.01 16.86 -30.39
C LYS A 199 21.96 17.97 -30.50
N LYS A 200 22.19 19.09 -29.82
CA LYS A 200 22.15 20.46 -30.35
C LYS A 200 22.30 21.50 -29.25
#